data_AF-A0A962WA09-F1
#
_entry.id   AF-A0A962WA09-F1
#
_cell.length_a   1.000
_cell.length_b   1.000
_cell.length_c   1.000
_cell.angle_alpha   90.00
_cell.angle_beta   90.00
_cell.angle_gamma   90.00
#
_symmetry.space_group_name_H-M   'P 1'
#
loop_
_entity.id
_entity.type
_entity.pdbx_description
1 polymer ?
#
loop_
_entity_poly.entity_id
_entity_poly.type
_entity_poly.pdbx_seq_one_letter_code
_entity_poly.pdbx_strand_id
1 'polypeptide(L)'
;MATIIRIGDARVDFATLSIEGQAGRVTVEPKVMDLLQVLVEHAGTVVSRADLLDRVWSETIGSDESLSRAISLLRRAFGETRGGRKYIETVPKRGYRLVAKVVTEDGDSPDQAVTPDGSEDDAGRAVPGGGPAAPGPRTWRRLVAPGVLLMVVILLFWLVGRQGLTPGENGPIQADAPAIAEIEPRQK
;
A
#
# COMPACT_ATOMS: atom_id res chain seq x y z
N MET A 1 -17.01 -15.37 6.84
CA MET A 1 -15.82 -15.28 5.96
C MET A 1 -14.73 -16.11 6.57
N ALA A 2 -13.89 -16.75 5.76
CA ALA A 2 -12.68 -17.40 6.21
C ALA A 2 -11.90 -16.45 7.14
N THR A 3 -11.57 -16.89 8.34
CA THR A 3 -10.73 -16.09 9.25
C THR A 3 -9.33 -15.92 8.68
N ILE A 4 -8.89 -16.88 7.86
CA ILE A 4 -7.54 -16.94 7.29
C ILE A 4 -7.64 -17.12 5.78
N ILE A 5 -6.93 -16.28 5.04
CA ILE A 5 -6.80 -16.36 3.58
C ILE A 5 -5.34 -16.32 3.18
N ARG A 6 -5.05 -16.85 2.00
CA ARG A 6 -3.74 -16.73 1.35
C ARG A 6 -3.84 -15.75 0.18
N ILE A 7 -3.02 -14.73 0.21
CA ILE A 7 -2.87 -13.74 -0.86
C ILE A 7 -1.48 -13.94 -1.44
N GLY A 8 -1.38 -14.44 -2.67
CA GLY A 8 -0.10 -14.83 -3.27
C GLY A 8 0.62 -15.86 -2.39
N ASP A 9 1.77 -15.48 -1.85
CA ASP A 9 2.57 -16.31 -0.95
C ASP A 9 2.41 -15.90 0.53
N ALA A 10 1.63 -14.85 0.82
CA ALA A 10 1.39 -14.32 2.15
C ALA A 10 0.11 -14.89 2.76
N ARG A 11 0.16 -15.21 4.05
CA ARG A 11 -0.99 -15.64 4.84
C ARG A 11 -1.54 -14.46 5.62
N VAL A 12 -2.84 -14.23 5.56
CA VAL A 12 -3.52 -13.12 6.22
C VAL A 12 -4.55 -13.71 7.16
N ASP A 13 -4.48 -13.30 8.42
CA ASP A 13 -5.45 -13.64 9.45
C ASP A 13 -6.15 -12.36 9.91
N PHE A 14 -7.44 -12.28 9.58
CA PHE A 14 -8.28 -11.13 9.89
C PHE A 14 -8.69 -11.08 11.38
N ALA A 15 -8.70 -12.20 12.09
CA ALA A 15 -9.01 -12.21 13.53
C ALA A 15 -7.84 -11.69 14.37
N THR A 16 -6.60 -12.01 13.98
CA THR A 16 -5.40 -11.56 14.69
C THR A 16 -4.77 -10.31 14.10
N LEU A 17 -5.37 -9.74 13.05
CA LEU A 17 -4.84 -8.59 12.30
C LEU A 17 -3.38 -8.80 11.87
N SER A 18 -3.04 -10.02 11.47
CA SER A 18 -1.66 -10.40 11.18
C SER A 18 -1.47 -10.84 9.74
N ILE A 19 -0.34 -10.42 9.16
CA ILE A 19 0.10 -10.79 7.81
C ILE A 19 1.44 -11.49 7.96
N GLU A 20 1.51 -12.72 7.48
CA GLU A 20 2.70 -13.55 7.49
C GLU A 20 3.20 -13.71 6.06
N GLY A 21 4.32 -13.05 5.77
CA GLY A 21 4.98 -13.09 4.46
C GLY A 21 6.44 -13.52 4.59
N GLN A 22 7.23 -13.20 3.56
CA GLN A 22 8.67 -13.53 3.56
C GLN A 22 9.47 -12.79 4.64
N ALA A 23 8.96 -11.64 5.12
CA ALA A 23 9.56 -10.84 6.18
C ALA A 23 9.19 -11.33 7.59
N GLY A 24 8.45 -12.43 7.70
CA GLY A 24 7.88 -12.93 8.95
C GLY A 24 6.45 -12.42 9.19
N ARG A 25 5.97 -12.60 10.41
CA ARG A 25 4.64 -12.17 10.83
C ARG A 25 4.67 -10.71 11.30
N VAL A 26 3.78 -9.90 10.73
CA VAL A 26 3.61 -8.48 11.07
C VAL A 26 2.15 -8.24 11.46
N THR A 27 1.94 -7.64 12.62
CA THR A 27 0.62 -7.14 13.03
C THR A 27 0.37 -5.78 12.41
N VAL A 28 -0.80 -5.60 11.80
CA VAL A 28 -1.20 -4.34 11.15
C VAL A 28 -2.30 -3.64 11.95
N GLU A 29 -2.45 -2.34 11.72
CA GLU A 29 -3.52 -1.55 12.32
C GLU A 29 -4.90 -2.01 11.80
N PRO A 30 -5.98 -1.93 12.60
CA PRO A 30 -7.32 -2.37 12.18
C PRO A 30 -7.77 -1.75 10.85
N LYS A 31 -7.64 -0.43 10.70
CA LYS A 31 -7.99 0.28 9.44
C LYS A 31 -7.20 -0.21 8.22
N VAL A 32 -5.95 -0.63 8.43
CA VAL A 32 -5.11 -1.17 7.36
C VAL A 32 -5.62 -2.55 6.95
N MET A 33 -6.10 -3.34 7.91
CA MET A 33 -6.75 -4.62 7.65
C MET A 33 -8.11 -4.44 6.97
N ASP A 34 -8.93 -3.48 7.41
CA ASP A 34 -10.22 -3.15 6.77
C ASP A 34 -10.02 -2.76 5.31
N LEU A 35 -8.99 -1.94 5.03
CA LEU A 35 -8.59 -1.61 3.66
C LEU A 35 -8.22 -2.84 2.84
N LEU A 36 -7.47 -3.78 3.44
CA LEU A 36 -7.13 -5.02 2.77
C LEU A 36 -8.37 -5.87 2.48
N GLN A 37 -9.31 -5.93 3.42
CA GLN A 37 -10.57 -6.65 3.23
C GLN A 37 -11.33 -6.11 2.01
N VAL A 38 -11.49 -4.79 1.89
CA VAL A 38 -12.13 -4.16 0.73
C VAL A 38 -11.38 -4.50 -0.57
N LEU A 39 -10.05 -4.48 -0.55
CA LEU A 39 -9.25 -4.84 -1.74
C LEU A 39 -9.37 -6.33 -2.10
N VAL A 40 -9.57 -7.21 -1.13
CA VAL A 40 -9.78 -8.65 -1.32
C VAL A 40 -11.16 -8.94 -1.90
N GLU A 41 -12.20 -8.27 -1.40
CA GLU A 41 -13.57 -8.38 -1.94
C GLU A 41 -13.64 -7.96 -3.41
N HIS A 42 -12.76 -7.04 -3.82
CA HIS A 42 -12.65 -6.51 -5.19
C HIS A 42 -11.39 -7.00 -5.91
N ALA A 43 -10.85 -8.17 -5.52
CA ALA A 43 -9.59 -8.69 -6.06
C ALA A 43 -9.59 -8.73 -7.60
N GLY A 44 -8.50 -8.26 -8.21
CA GLY A 44 -8.36 -8.15 -9.67
C GLY A 44 -9.02 -6.92 -10.30
N THR A 45 -9.88 -6.19 -9.59
CA THR A 45 -10.55 -4.98 -10.10
C THR A 45 -9.92 -3.70 -9.53
N VAL A 46 -10.13 -2.56 -10.20
CA VAL A 46 -9.65 -1.27 -9.67
C VAL A 46 -10.71 -0.70 -8.74
N VAL A 47 -10.35 -0.49 -7.49
CA VAL A 47 -11.19 0.23 -6.52
C VAL A 47 -10.75 1.69 -6.49
N SER A 48 -11.70 2.61 -6.58
CA SER A 48 -11.39 4.04 -6.63
C SER A 48 -10.93 4.56 -5.26
N ARG A 49 -10.17 5.66 -5.24
CA ARG A 49 -9.75 6.27 -3.96
C ARG A 49 -10.93 6.74 -3.13
N ALA A 50 -11.94 7.31 -3.78
CA ALA A 50 -13.17 7.75 -3.13
C ALA A 50 -13.90 6.56 -2.50
N ASP A 51 -14.06 5.44 -3.21
CA ASP A 51 -14.72 4.24 -2.65
C ASP A 51 -13.93 3.64 -1.49
N LEU A 52 -12.59 3.65 -1.54
CA LEU A 52 -11.76 3.15 -0.45
C LEU A 52 -11.85 4.05 0.79
N LEU A 53 -11.87 5.37 0.59
CA LEU A 53 -12.07 6.34 1.68
C LEU A 53 -13.47 6.20 2.28
N ASP A 54 -14.49 6.10 1.43
CA ASP A 54 -15.88 5.97 1.86
C ASP A 54 -16.11 4.68 2.63
N ARG A 55 -15.56 3.53 2.21
CA ARG A 55 -15.78 2.25 2.88
C ARG A 55 -15.01 2.05 4.19
N VAL A 56 -13.78 2.57 4.28
CA VAL A 56 -12.88 2.31 5.42
C VAL A 56 -12.83 3.48 6.42
N TRP A 57 -13.18 4.68 5.94
CA TRP A 57 -13.22 5.90 6.75
C TRP A 57 -14.61 6.56 6.75
N SER A 58 -15.71 5.81 6.57
CA SER A 58 -17.07 6.39 6.65
C SER A 58 -17.32 7.12 7.98
N GLU A 59 -16.78 6.58 9.08
CA GLU A 59 -16.98 7.11 10.43
C GLU A 59 -15.86 8.04 10.93
N THR A 60 -14.86 8.34 10.10
CA THR A 60 -13.68 9.13 10.52
C THR A 60 -13.22 10.05 9.40
N ILE A 61 -12.68 11.22 9.70
CA ILE A 61 -12.09 12.10 8.67
C ILE A 61 -10.82 11.41 8.11
N GLY A 62 -10.97 10.63 7.04
CA GLY A 62 -9.88 10.04 6.27
C GLY A 62 -9.47 10.96 5.12
N SER A 63 -8.17 11.03 4.83
CA SER A 63 -7.60 11.81 3.73
C SER A 63 -6.86 10.90 2.74
N ASP A 64 -6.62 11.39 1.51
CA ASP A 64 -5.74 10.71 0.54
C ASP A 64 -4.36 10.35 1.12
N GLU A 65 -3.85 11.16 2.05
CA GLU A 65 -2.60 10.89 2.77
C GLU A 65 -2.72 9.65 3.67
N SER A 66 -3.84 9.53 4.40
CA SER A 66 -4.15 8.37 5.24
C SER A 66 -4.27 7.09 4.40
N LEU A 67 -4.97 7.16 3.26
CA LEU A 67 -5.07 6.05 2.31
C LEU A 67 -3.69 5.66 1.76
N SER A 68 -2.90 6.65 1.33
CA SER A 68 -1.55 6.42 0.80
C SER A 68 -0.62 5.77 1.83
N ARG A 69 -0.73 6.18 3.09
CA ARG A 69 -0.02 5.56 4.22
C ARG A 69 -0.48 4.12 4.45
N ALA A 70 -1.77 3.86 4.49
CA ALA A 70 -2.31 2.51 4.68
C ALA A 70 -1.87 1.54 3.58
N ILE A 71 -1.91 1.98 2.31
CA ILE A 71 -1.38 1.20 1.18
C ILE A 71 0.13 0.94 1.34
N SER A 72 0.89 1.91 1.83
CA SER A 72 2.33 1.76 2.07
C SER A 72 2.63 0.76 3.18
N LEU A 73 1.80 0.73 4.24
CA LEU A 73 1.88 -0.26 5.31
C LEU A 73 1.53 -1.67 4.82
N LEU A 74 0.48 -1.82 4.01
CA LEU A 74 0.14 -3.11 3.39
C LEU A 74 1.28 -3.63 2.52
N ARG A 75 1.83 -2.80 1.64
CA ARG A 75 2.98 -3.17 0.81
C ARG A 75 4.15 -3.68 1.64
N ARG A 76 4.46 -2.99 2.75
CA ARG A 76 5.52 -3.43 3.68
C ARG A 76 5.16 -4.75 4.37
N ALA A 77 3.93 -4.93 4.82
CA ALA A 77 3.47 -6.15 5.47
C ALA A 77 3.52 -7.36 4.53
N PHE A 78 3.21 -7.18 3.24
CA PHE A 78 3.37 -8.21 2.22
C PHE A 78 4.83 -8.44 1.79
N GLY A 79 5.77 -7.62 2.25
CA GLY A 79 7.17 -7.66 1.80
C GLY A 79 7.32 -7.22 0.34
N GLU A 80 6.44 -6.38 -0.18
CA GLU A 80 6.55 -5.80 -1.52
C GLU A 80 7.80 -4.92 -1.58
N THR A 81 8.75 -5.31 -2.43
CA THR A 81 10.02 -4.61 -2.66
C THR A 81 10.04 -3.99 -4.05
N ARG A 82 10.87 -2.96 -4.27
CA ARG A 82 11.04 -2.32 -5.56
C ARG A 82 11.69 -3.31 -6.55
N GLY A 83 10.85 -3.98 -7.35
CA GLY A 83 11.25 -5.05 -8.27
C GLY A 83 10.82 -6.46 -7.84
N GLY A 84 10.24 -6.60 -6.64
CA GLY A 84 9.63 -7.83 -6.16
C GLY A 84 8.20 -8.03 -6.67
N ARG A 85 7.54 -9.05 -6.14
CA ARG A 85 6.13 -9.33 -6.44
C ARG A 85 5.27 -8.16 -5.97
N LYS A 86 4.51 -7.57 -6.89
CA LYS A 86 3.52 -6.55 -6.56
C LYS A 86 2.27 -7.25 -6.06
N TYR A 87 1.83 -6.88 -4.87
CA TYR A 87 0.55 -7.32 -4.33
C TYR A 87 -0.52 -6.31 -4.66
N ILE A 88 -0.18 -5.03 -4.50
CA ILE A 88 -1.10 -3.91 -4.71
C ILE A 88 -0.55 -3.00 -5.80
N GLU A 89 -1.25 -2.96 -6.92
CA GLU A 89 -0.95 -2.05 -8.03
C GLU A 89 -1.65 -0.70 -7.83
N THR A 90 -0.89 0.39 -8.03
CA THR A 90 -1.48 1.74 -8.10
C THR A 90 -1.80 2.06 -9.56
N VAL A 91 -3.07 2.32 -9.85
CA VAL A 91 -3.53 2.78 -11.16
C VAL A 91 -3.63 4.30 -11.13
N PRO A 92 -2.75 5.03 -11.85
CA PRO A 92 -2.71 6.49 -11.81
C PRO A 92 -4.08 7.10 -12.09
N LYS A 93 -4.47 8.09 -11.28
CA LYS A 93 -5.76 8.83 -11.39
C LYS A 93 -7.03 7.98 -11.24
N ARG A 94 -6.92 6.68 -10.94
CA ARG A 94 -8.09 5.80 -10.74
C ARG A 94 -8.16 5.28 -9.31
N GLY A 95 -7.10 4.63 -8.84
CA GLY A 95 -7.10 4.03 -7.51
C GLY A 95 -6.13 2.88 -7.38
N TYR A 96 -6.57 1.81 -6.73
CA TYR A 96 -5.72 0.69 -6.36
C TYR A 96 -6.37 -0.64 -6.77
N ARG A 97 -5.53 -1.63 -7.05
CA ARG A 97 -5.94 -2.97 -7.44
C ARG A 97 -5.10 -4.00 -6.70
N LEU A 98 -5.76 -4.99 -6.10
CA LEU A 98 -5.08 -6.19 -5.63
C LEU A 98 -4.84 -7.11 -6.83
N VAL A 99 -3.57 -7.36 -7.17
CA VAL A 99 -3.17 -8.19 -8.32
C VAL A 99 -2.72 -9.59 -7.91
N ALA A 100 -2.50 -9.82 -6.61
CA ALA A 100 -2.15 -11.12 -6.09
C ALA A 100 -3.38 -12.05 -6.02
N LYS A 101 -3.18 -13.33 -6.33
CA LYS A 101 -4.23 -14.36 -6.27
C LYS A 101 -4.68 -14.57 -4.82
N VAL A 102 -5.98 -14.49 -4.57
CA VAL A 102 -6.58 -14.78 -3.26
C VAL A 102 -7.10 -16.22 -3.23
N VAL A 103 -6.82 -16.95 -2.16
CA VAL A 103 -7.31 -18.30 -1.89
C VAL A 103 -7.80 -18.34 -0.44
N THR A 104 -9.05 -18.73 -0.21
CA THR A 104 -9.57 -18.97 1.13
C THR A 104 -9.02 -20.29 1.66
N GLU A 105 -8.52 -20.31 2.89
CA GLU A 105 -8.04 -21.54 3.54
C GLU A 105 -9.17 -22.28 4.29
N ASP A 106 -10.42 -22.03 3.91
CA ASP A 106 -11.52 -22.87 4.32
C ASP A 106 -11.30 -24.25 3.69
N GLY A 107 -11.03 -25.25 4.52
CA GLY A 107 -10.74 -26.60 4.07
C GLY A 107 -11.96 -27.20 3.35
N ASP A 108 -12.00 -27.07 2.03
CA ASP A 108 -12.39 -28.12 1.08
C ASP A 108 -12.14 -27.67 -0.37
N SER A 109 -11.50 -28.54 -1.14
CA SER A 109 -11.49 -28.68 -2.60
C SER A 109 -11.04 -27.50 -3.52
N PRO A 110 -9.97 -27.68 -4.33
CA PRO A 110 -9.59 -26.78 -5.40
C PRO A 110 -10.48 -27.03 -6.62
N ASP A 111 -11.71 -26.51 -6.62
CA ASP A 111 -12.52 -26.45 -7.83
C ASP A 111 -13.10 -25.04 -8.01
N GLN A 112 -12.38 -24.26 -8.80
CA GLN A 112 -12.91 -23.22 -9.68
C GLN A 112 -11.73 -22.66 -10.47
N ALA A 113 -11.23 -23.51 -11.38
CA ALA A 113 -10.84 -22.99 -12.68
C ALA A 113 -12.15 -22.51 -13.32
N VAL A 114 -12.33 -21.21 -13.41
CA VAL A 114 -13.37 -20.61 -14.24
C VAL A 114 -12.96 -20.88 -15.69
N THR A 115 -13.29 -22.08 -16.18
CA THR A 115 -13.51 -22.33 -17.60
C THR A 115 -14.91 -21.78 -17.90
N PRO A 116 -15.04 -20.78 -18.78
CA PRO A 116 -16.34 -20.47 -19.35
C PRO A 116 -16.68 -21.62 -20.28
N ASP A 117 -17.49 -22.57 -19.80
CA ASP A 117 -18.20 -23.53 -20.65
C ASP A 117 -19.68 -23.13 -20.67
N GLY A 118 -20.23 -23.10 -21.87
CA GLY A 118 -21.52 -22.52 -22.16
C GLY A 118 -21.81 -22.43 -23.65
N SER A 119 -21.76 -23.61 -24.29
CA SER A 119 -22.60 -24.00 -25.42
C SER A 119 -22.08 -23.70 -26.84
N GLU A 120 -21.37 -24.71 -27.34
CA GLU A 120 -21.50 -25.22 -28.71
C GLU A 120 -22.98 -25.49 -29.05
N ASP A 121 -23.44 -24.89 -30.15
CA ASP A 121 -24.44 -25.42 -31.06
C ASP A 121 -24.27 -24.65 -32.38
N ASP A 122 -23.55 -25.23 -33.35
CA ASP A 122 -24.03 -25.46 -34.71
C ASP A 122 -22.86 -25.76 -35.67
N ALA A 123 -23.17 -26.60 -36.65
CA ALA A 123 -22.28 -27.46 -37.40
C ALA A 123 -21.27 -26.76 -38.34
N GLY A 124 -20.13 -27.44 -38.52
CA GLY A 124 -19.61 -27.68 -39.86
C GLY A 124 -18.18 -27.23 -40.15
N ARG A 125 -17.37 -28.25 -40.45
CA ARG A 125 -16.29 -28.25 -41.46
C ARG A 125 -14.85 -28.06 -40.96
N ALA A 126 -14.18 -29.22 -40.84
CA ALA A 126 -12.82 -29.56 -41.25
C ALA A 126 -11.71 -28.49 -41.22
N VAL A 127 -10.59 -28.83 -40.55
CA VAL A 127 -9.24 -29.08 -41.13
C VAL A 127 -8.28 -29.50 -39.99
N PRO A 128 -7.46 -30.56 -40.13
CA PRO A 128 -6.40 -30.88 -39.17
C PRO A 128 -5.12 -30.12 -39.52
N GLY A 129 -4.52 -29.45 -38.54
CA GLY A 129 -3.23 -28.77 -38.71
C GLY A 129 -2.44 -28.80 -37.40
N GLY A 130 -1.42 -29.66 -37.36
CA GLY A 130 -0.55 -29.82 -36.20
C GLY A 130 0.41 -28.64 -35.97
N GLY A 131 0.79 -28.46 -34.72
CA GLY A 131 1.92 -27.63 -34.30
C GLY A 131 2.32 -28.00 -32.86
N PRO A 132 3.62 -28.28 -32.57
CA PRO A 132 4.05 -28.67 -31.23
C PRO A 132 4.39 -27.43 -30.39
N ALA A 133 3.85 -27.34 -29.17
CA ALA A 133 4.26 -26.31 -28.21
C ALA A 133 4.61 -26.93 -26.85
N ALA A 134 5.91 -27.07 -26.62
CA ALA A 134 6.56 -27.42 -25.35
C ALA A 134 6.86 -26.12 -24.53
N PRO A 135 7.69 -26.14 -23.46
CA PRO A 135 7.57 -26.83 -22.17
C PRO A 135 7.72 -25.87 -20.93
N GLY A 136 7.21 -26.32 -19.76
CA GLY A 136 7.87 -26.28 -18.42
C GLY A 136 8.18 -24.96 -17.64
N PRO A 137 8.11 -24.98 -16.29
CA PRO A 137 8.16 -23.78 -15.43
C PRO A 137 9.59 -23.28 -15.15
N ARG A 138 9.74 -21.95 -15.00
CA ARG A 138 11.05 -21.29 -14.84
C ARG A 138 11.20 -20.65 -13.45
N THR A 139 11.86 -21.38 -12.56
CA THR A 139 12.35 -20.94 -11.25
C THR A 139 13.63 -20.13 -11.43
N TRP A 140 13.60 -18.80 -11.26
CA TRP A 140 14.82 -17.97 -11.30
C TRP A 140 15.16 -17.31 -9.97
N ARG A 141 16.20 -17.92 -9.43
CA ARG A 141 17.01 -17.69 -8.25
C ARG A 141 17.95 -16.48 -8.47
N ARG A 142 18.26 -15.77 -7.37
CA ARG A 142 19.44 -14.88 -7.09
C ARG A 142 19.41 -13.52 -7.84
N LEU A 143 19.87 -12.36 -7.32
CA LEU A 143 21.01 -11.99 -6.44
C LEU A 143 20.72 -10.68 -5.64
N VAL A 144 21.52 -10.44 -4.59
CA VAL A 144 21.43 -9.37 -3.55
C VAL A 144 22.51 -8.29 -3.76
N ALA A 145 22.29 -7.08 -3.18
CA ALA A 145 23.25 -6.13 -2.57
C ALA A 145 23.28 -4.71 -3.19
N PRO A 146 23.79 -3.65 -2.50
CA PRO A 146 23.68 -3.26 -1.09
C PRO A 146 23.25 -1.77 -0.98
N GLY A 147 21.96 -1.50 -0.74
CA GLY A 147 21.42 -0.13 -0.56
C GLY A 147 21.33 0.34 0.90
N VAL A 148 21.90 -0.44 1.82
CA VAL A 148 21.63 -0.39 3.26
C VAL A 148 22.17 0.88 3.93
N LEU A 149 23.31 1.42 3.47
CA LEU A 149 23.95 2.55 4.14
C LEU A 149 23.24 3.89 3.87
N LEU A 150 22.73 4.09 2.64
CA LEU A 150 21.98 5.29 2.28
C LEU A 150 20.65 5.36 3.05
N MET A 151 20.08 4.18 3.35
CA MET A 151 18.79 4.08 4.05
C MET A 151 18.87 4.55 5.51
N VAL A 152 20.00 4.35 6.20
CA VAL A 152 20.19 4.78 7.59
C VAL A 152 20.35 6.29 7.70
N VAL A 153 21.01 6.94 6.72
CA VAL A 153 21.14 8.40 6.69
C VAL A 153 19.80 9.07 6.44
N ILE A 154 18.99 8.51 5.55
CA ILE A 154 17.62 8.99 5.29
C ILE A 154 16.73 8.75 6.52
N LEU A 155 16.91 7.64 7.23
CA LEU A 155 16.22 7.33 8.49
C LEU A 155 16.58 8.35 9.59
N LEU A 156 17.86 8.71 9.74
CA LEU A 156 18.32 9.69 10.73
C LEU A 156 17.85 11.11 10.40
N PHE A 157 17.86 11.47 9.12
CA PHE A 157 17.36 12.77 8.66
C PHE A 157 15.84 12.91 8.92
N TRP A 158 15.08 11.83 8.71
CA TRP A 158 13.65 11.78 9.03
C TRP A 158 13.37 11.73 10.53
N LEU A 159 14.28 11.18 11.33
CA LEU A 159 14.12 11.13 12.79
C LEU A 159 14.40 12.48 13.45
N VAL A 160 15.33 13.28 12.91
CA VAL A 160 15.70 14.60 13.46
C VAL A 160 14.81 15.74 12.92
N GLY A 161 14.23 15.59 11.72
CA GLY A 161 13.33 16.59 11.11
C GLY A 161 11.97 16.80 11.80
N ARG A 162 11.71 16.13 12.93
CA ARG A 162 10.49 16.27 13.75
C ARG A 162 10.64 17.33 14.87
N GLN A 163 11.47 18.36 14.66
CA GLN A 163 11.55 19.57 15.50
C GLN A 163 11.15 20.77 14.62
N GLY A 164 10.10 21.49 15.05
CA GLY A 164 9.21 22.29 14.20
C GLY A 164 9.76 23.54 13.49
N LEU A 165 9.05 23.91 12.40
CA LEU A 165 8.99 25.25 11.80
C LEU A 165 8.22 26.20 12.76
N THR A 166 8.43 27.52 12.82
CA THR A 166 8.26 28.51 11.74
C THR A 166 8.96 29.86 12.05
N PRO A 167 9.57 30.54 11.06
CA PRO A 167 9.82 31.97 11.10
C PRO A 167 8.61 32.75 10.53
N GLY A 168 8.14 33.78 11.23
CA GLY A 168 7.34 34.86 10.65
C GLY A 168 6.01 35.18 11.33
N GLU A 169 6.00 36.19 12.20
CA GLU A 169 4.86 37.12 12.29
C GLU A 169 5.40 38.52 12.65
N ASN A 170 5.38 39.41 11.67
CA ASN A 170 5.67 40.84 11.79
C ASN A 170 4.35 41.62 11.75
N GLY A 171 4.09 42.41 12.80
CA GLY A 171 3.39 43.70 12.76
C GLY A 171 1.84 43.70 12.77
N PRO A 172 1.24 44.66 13.48
CA PRO A 172 1.08 45.96 12.80
C PRO A 172 1.71 47.15 13.52
N ILE A 173 2.02 48.14 12.69
CA ILE A 173 2.61 49.45 12.93
C ILE A 173 1.64 50.37 13.69
N GLN A 174 2.11 51.05 14.75
CA GLN A 174 1.67 52.40 15.17
C GLN A 174 2.81 52.97 16.05
N ALA A 175 3.82 53.62 15.46
CA ALA A 175 3.88 55.06 15.22
C ALA A 175 3.81 55.91 16.49
N ASP A 176 4.96 56.16 17.11
CA ASP A 176 5.39 57.51 17.51
C ASP A 176 6.93 57.53 17.65
N ALA A 177 7.58 58.23 16.71
CA ALA A 177 8.95 58.74 16.86
C ALA A 177 8.81 60.24 17.21
N PRO A 178 9.84 61.00 17.67
CA PRO A 178 11.27 60.70 17.55
C PRO A 178 12.21 61.23 18.67
N ALA A 179 13.47 60.77 18.59
CA ALA A 179 14.72 61.51 18.78
C ALA A 179 15.07 62.23 20.10
N ILE A 180 16.38 62.53 20.19
CA ILE A 180 17.11 63.31 21.21
C ILE A 180 17.60 62.38 22.33
N ALA A 181 18.85 61.89 22.26
CA ALA A 181 20.07 62.59 22.72
C ALA A 181 19.98 62.99 24.20
N GLU A 182 21.14 63.20 24.81
CA GLU A 182 21.31 63.89 26.09
C GLU A 182 21.61 63.02 27.34
N ILE A 183 22.93 62.84 27.55
CA ILE A 183 23.64 63.13 28.82
C ILE A 183 23.49 62.14 29.99
N GLU A 184 24.57 61.37 30.20
CA GLU A 184 25.09 60.96 31.52
C GLU A 184 25.23 62.20 32.43
N PRO A 185 24.85 62.19 33.73
CA PRO A 185 25.90 61.89 34.73
C PRO A 185 25.41 61.31 36.08
N ARG A 186 26.32 60.53 36.70
CA ARG A 186 26.70 60.51 38.12
C ARG A 186 25.66 60.55 39.29
N GLN A 187 25.97 59.68 40.27
CA GLN A 187 25.84 59.83 41.74
C GLN A 187 24.41 59.66 42.29
N LYS A 188 24.18 58.87 43.34
CA LYS A 188 24.85 58.86 44.64
C LYS A 188 24.59 57.52 45.35
#